data_AF-C3Y9T3-F1
#
_entry.id   AF-C3Y9T3-F1
#
_cell.length_a   1.000
_cell.length_b   1.000
_cell.length_c   1.000
_cell.angle_alpha   90.00
_cell.angle_beta   90.00
_cell.angle_gamma   90.00
#
_symmetry.space_group_name_H-M   'P 1'
#
loop_
_entity.id
_entity.type
_entity.pdbx_description
1 polymer ?
#
loop_
_entity_poly.entity_id
_entity_poly.type
_entity_poly.pdbx_seq_one_letter_code
_entity_poly.pdbx_strand_id
1 'polypeptide(L)'
;MALRKRMTEQDEDQLREWLGKPDAGFELLFKASAQGYNSATFRQLCNNKGPTVTVAYNAVGWVFGGYASKPWTGCGAYVQAPDSFLFRLCNANKFDPLKIPANANLGYCLYDSQDRGPVFGGGHDFQTSLDNQIDILALSALAQILGFADDYLDEHYEALATENLEKLNVKE
;
A
#
# COMPACT_ATOMS: atom_id res chain seq x y z
N MET A 1 24.14 -17.17 -0.02
CA MET A 1 23.03 -17.11 -1.00
C MET A 1 22.60 -15.65 -1.09
N ALA A 2 22.92 -14.96 -2.20
CA ALA A 2 22.61 -13.54 -2.33
C ALA A 2 21.09 -13.35 -2.42
N LEU A 3 20.55 -12.50 -1.54
CA LEU A 3 19.13 -12.15 -1.50
C LEU A 3 18.81 -11.42 -2.81
N ARG A 4 18.19 -12.12 -3.78
CA ARG A 4 17.77 -11.50 -5.05
C ARG A 4 16.89 -10.28 -4.75
N LYS A 5 17.23 -9.14 -5.36
CA LYS A 5 16.32 -7.99 -5.47
C LYS A 5 15.09 -8.50 -6.23
N ARG A 6 13.94 -8.58 -5.56
CA ARG A 6 12.70 -9.09 -6.16
C ARG A 6 11.94 -8.02 -6.93
N MET A 7 12.18 -6.75 -6.61
CA MET A 7 11.69 -5.61 -7.37
C MET A 7 12.58 -5.40 -8.61
N THR A 8 11.95 -5.32 -9.78
CA THR A 8 12.62 -5.11 -11.06
C THR A 8 12.90 -3.63 -11.32
N GLU A 9 13.68 -3.31 -12.36
CA GLU A 9 13.89 -1.92 -12.79
C GLU A 9 12.59 -1.26 -13.27
N GLN A 10 11.75 -2.02 -13.98
CA GLN A 10 10.41 -1.57 -14.40
C GLN A 10 9.51 -1.24 -13.20
N ASP A 11 9.58 -2.02 -12.13
CA ASP A 11 8.84 -1.73 -10.90
C ASP A 11 9.31 -0.42 -10.26
N GLU A 12 10.62 -0.12 -10.31
CA GLU A 12 11.17 1.15 -9.83
C GLU A 12 10.78 2.33 -10.71
N ASP A 13 10.78 2.15 -12.04
CA ASP A 13 10.34 3.17 -12.99
C ASP A 13 8.88 3.52 -12.80
N GLN A 14 8.03 2.53 -12.56
CA GLN A 14 6.62 2.76 -12.27
C GLN A 14 6.44 3.55 -10.97
N LEU A 15 7.22 3.25 -9.93
CA LEU A 15 7.21 4.03 -8.69
C LEU A 15 7.69 5.46 -8.93
N ARG A 16 8.78 5.66 -9.69
CA ARG A 16 9.30 7.00 -10.04
C ARG A 16 8.25 7.83 -10.77
N GLU A 17 7.53 7.22 -11.72
CA GLU A 17 6.42 7.85 -12.43
C GLU A 17 5.31 8.29 -11.47
N TRP A 18 4.82 7.37 -10.63
CA TRP A 18 3.73 7.68 -9.68
C TRP A 18 4.11 8.70 -8.60
N LEU A 19 5.40 8.78 -8.28
CA LEU A 19 5.96 9.77 -7.35
C LEU A 19 6.25 11.12 -8.03
N GLY A 20 6.17 11.21 -9.37
CA GLY A 20 6.57 12.38 -10.12
C GLY A 20 8.06 12.71 -10.00
N LYS A 21 8.91 11.68 -9.80
CA LYS A 21 10.35 11.82 -9.53
C LYS A 21 11.15 10.85 -10.41
N PRO A 22 11.39 11.19 -11.70
CA PRO A 22 12.04 10.29 -12.66
C PRO A 22 13.46 9.90 -12.26
N ASP A 23 14.17 10.74 -11.50
CA ASP A 23 15.55 10.49 -11.09
C ASP A 23 15.68 9.96 -9.66
N ALA A 24 14.57 9.51 -9.04
CA ALA A 24 14.61 9.04 -7.65
C ALA A 24 15.42 7.74 -7.49
N GLY A 25 16.39 7.77 -6.58
CA GLY A 25 17.05 6.58 -6.07
C GLY A 25 16.27 5.97 -4.90
N PHE A 26 16.25 4.63 -4.82
CA PHE A 26 15.69 3.90 -3.69
C PHE A 26 16.80 3.31 -2.82
N GLU A 27 16.81 3.65 -1.54
CA GLU A 27 17.70 3.09 -0.53
C GLU A 27 16.93 2.08 0.34
N LEU A 28 17.51 0.90 0.58
CA LEU A 28 16.93 -0.09 1.48
C LEU A 28 17.17 0.32 2.94
N LEU A 29 16.12 0.79 3.63
CA LEU A 29 16.17 1.10 5.06
C LEU A 29 15.99 -0.14 5.94
N PHE A 30 14.97 -0.95 5.64
CA PHE A 30 14.57 -2.10 6.45
C PHE A 30 14.13 -3.27 5.57
N LYS A 31 14.47 -4.48 6.00
CA LYS A 31 14.08 -5.76 5.41
C LYS A 31 13.74 -6.74 6.53
N ALA A 32 12.45 -6.98 6.74
CA ALA A 32 11.95 -7.86 7.79
C ALA A 32 12.59 -9.26 7.77
N SER A 33 12.77 -9.85 6.58
CA SER A 33 13.39 -11.18 6.45
C SER A 33 14.86 -11.23 6.87
N ALA A 34 15.55 -10.09 6.96
CA ALA A 34 16.95 -10.00 7.37
C ALA A 34 17.11 -9.48 8.81
N GLN A 35 16.20 -8.62 9.26
CA GLN A 35 16.29 -7.90 10.54
C GLN A 35 15.26 -8.36 11.58
N GLY A 36 14.50 -9.42 11.25
CA GLY A 36 13.37 -9.87 12.03
C GLY A 36 12.14 -8.99 11.77
N TYR A 37 10.96 -9.58 11.92
CA TYR A 37 9.67 -8.89 11.82
C TYR A 37 9.40 -8.07 13.09
N ASN A 38 10.32 -7.15 13.42
CA ASN A 38 10.34 -6.41 14.67
C ASN A 38 10.05 -4.91 14.44
N SER A 39 8.99 -4.40 15.06
CA SER A 39 8.61 -2.98 15.00
C SER A 39 9.68 -2.08 15.62
N ALA A 40 10.39 -2.53 16.67
CA ALA A 40 11.46 -1.73 17.27
C ALA A 40 12.63 -1.49 16.30
N THR A 41 13.00 -2.51 15.51
CA THR A 41 14.04 -2.39 14.48
C THR A 41 13.58 -1.52 13.32
N PHE A 42 12.33 -1.69 12.87
CA PHE A 42 11.73 -0.81 11.86
C PHE A 42 11.81 0.66 12.31
N ARG A 43 11.37 0.96 13.53
CA ARG A 43 11.39 2.31 14.10
C ARG A 43 12.80 2.90 14.10
N GLN A 44 13.79 2.13 14.53
CA GLN A 44 15.19 2.57 14.57
C GLN A 44 15.73 2.97 13.19
N LEU A 45 15.29 2.29 12.13
CA LEU A 45 15.85 2.45 10.79
C LEU A 45 15.03 3.39 9.89
N CYS A 46 13.70 3.42 10.07
CA CYS A 46 12.77 4.11 9.18
C CYS A 46 12.23 5.43 9.72
N ASN A 47 12.23 5.65 11.05
CA ASN A 47 11.69 6.91 11.59
C ASN A 47 12.49 8.12 11.12
N ASN A 48 11.77 9.21 10.85
CA ASN A 48 12.31 10.51 10.44
C ASN A 48 13.16 10.47 9.15
N LYS A 49 13.06 9.43 8.32
CA LYS A 49 13.76 9.32 7.03
C LYS A 49 13.06 10.07 5.89
N GLY A 50 11.91 10.69 6.15
CA GLY A 50 11.06 11.29 5.12
C GLY A 50 10.06 10.29 4.55
N PRO A 51 9.51 10.57 3.35
CA PRO A 51 8.61 9.64 2.67
C PRO A 51 9.26 8.29 2.40
N THR A 52 8.48 7.21 2.52
CA THR A 52 9.01 5.83 2.35
C THR A 52 8.10 5.00 1.46
N VAL A 53 8.68 4.06 0.71
CA VAL A 53 7.96 3.00 0.01
C VAL A 53 8.13 1.70 0.78
N THR A 54 7.02 1.06 1.14
CA THR A 54 7.00 -0.30 1.69
C THR A 54 6.67 -1.27 0.58
N VAL A 55 7.42 -2.37 0.46
CA VAL A 55 7.20 -3.39 -0.57
C VAL A 55 7.14 -4.78 0.07
N ALA A 56 6.12 -5.54 -0.27
CA ALA A 56 5.90 -6.92 0.13
C ALA A 56 5.71 -7.83 -1.09
N TYR A 57 5.90 -9.13 -0.86
CA TYR A 57 5.90 -10.15 -1.91
C TYR A 57 5.13 -11.36 -1.43
N ASN A 58 4.35 -11.99 -2.32
CA ASN A 58 3.76 -13.31 -2.02
C ASN A 58 4.45 -14.45 -2.81
N ALA A 59 4.13 -15.69 -2.46
CA ALA A 59 4.71 -16.88 -3.08
C ALA A 59 4.38 -17.03 -4.59
N VAL A 60 3.28 -16.42 -5.03
CA VAL A 60 2.81 -16.44 -6.43
C VAL A 60 3.51 -15.38 -7.29
N GLY A 61 4.30 -14.50 -6.66
CA GLY A 61 5.10 -13.48 -7.35
C GLY A 61 4.39 -12.14 -7.51
N TRP A 62 3.41 -11.82 -6.66
CA TRP A 62 2.89 -10.45 -6.59
C TRP A 62 3.87 -9.55 -5.86
N VAL A 63 3.94 -8.30 -6.32
CA VAL A 63 4.69 -7.21 -5.68
C VAL A 63 3.68 -6.12 -5.36
N PHE A 64 3.54 -5.77 -4.10
CA PHE A 64 2.55 -4.81 -3.63
C PHE A 64 3.06 -4.05 -2.41
N GLY A 65 2.36 -3.00 -2.03
CA GLY A 65 2.72 -2.23 -0.84
C GLY A 65 2.09 -0.86 -0.82
N GLY A 66 2.80 0.09 -0.22
CA GLY A 66 2.31 1.45 -0.04
C GLY A 66 3.42 2.49 0.01
N TYR A 67 3.11 3.67 -0.51
CA TYR A 67 3.92 4.87 -0.37
C TYR A 67 3.36 5.75 0.73
N ALA A 68 4.17 6.04 1.75
CA ALA A 68 3.85 6.98 2.81
C ALA A 68 4.47 8.33 2.44
N SER A 69 3.63 9.33 2.19
CA SER A 69 4.07 10.69 1.82
C SER A 69 4.57 11.52 3.02
N LYS A 70 4.33 11.04 4.24
CA LYS A 70 4.79 11.63 5.50
C LYS A 70 5.81 10.70 6.18
N PRO A 71 6.78 11.25 6.92
CA PRO A 71 7.71 10.45 7.69
C PRO A 71 7.00 9.72 8.84
N TRP A 72 7.51 8.53 9.17
CA TRP A 72 7.17 7.83 10.41
C TRP A 72 7.84 8.52 11.59
N THR A 73 7.09 8.79 12.65
CA THR A 73 7.56 9.48 13.86
C THR A 73 7.27 8.68 15.13
N GLY A 74 6.30 7.75 15.08
CA GLY A 74 5.79 7.03 16.22
C GLY A 74 4.86 7.88 17.09
N CYS A 75 4.06 8.77 16.50
CA CYS A 75 3.21 9.70 17.26
C CYS A 75 2.01 9.05 17.96
N GLY A 76 1.70 7.79 17.65
CA GLY A 76 0.57 7.04 18.21
C GLY A 76 -0.79 7.47 17.68
N ALA A 77 -0.85 8.06 16.49
CA ALA A 77 -2.07 8.63 15.94
C ALA A 77 -2.19 8.42 14.41
N TYR A 78 -3.38 8.69 13.89
CA TYR A 78 -3.55 8.82 12.45
C TYR A 78 -2.87 10.08 11.93
N VAL A 79 -2.26 9.96 10.76
CA VAL A 79 -1.54 11.04 10.09
C VAL A 79 -2.21 11.32 8.75
N GLN A 80 -2.59 12.58 8.54
CA GLN A 80 -3.08 13.06 7.26
C GLN A 80 -1.95 13.06 6.24
N ALA A 81 -2.11 12.27 5.19
CA ALA A 81 -1.07 12.04 4.19
C ALA A 81 -1.73 11.82 2.81
N PRO A 82 -2.43 12.81 2.25
CA PRO A 82 -3.24 12.67 1.02
C PRO A 82 -2.47 12.15 -0.19
N ASP A 83 -1.17 12.46 -0.27
CA ASP A 83 -0.31 11.96 -1.37
C ASP A 83 0.16 10.51 -1.16
N SER A 84 -0.25 9.85 -0.08
CA SER A 84 0.02 8.44 0.16
C SER A 84 -0.89 7.58 -0.70
N PHE A 85 -0.39 6.41 -1.11
CA PHE A 85 -1.15 5.50 -1.96
C PHE A 85 -0.72 4.06 -1.71
N LEU A 86 -1.65 3.12 -1.89
CA LEU A 86 -1.34 1.70 -2.02
C LEU A 86 -1.04 1.37 -3.48
N PHE A 87 -0.35 0.27 -3.71
CA PHE A 87 -0.08 -0.18 -5.05
C PHE A 87 0.10 -1.69 -5.18
N ARG A 88 -0.05 -2.13 -6.44
CA ARG A 88 0.51 -3.37 -6.99
C ARG A 88 1.40 -3.02 -8.17
N LEU A 89 2.56 -3.64 -8.26
CA LEU A 89 3.48 -3.49 -9.39
C LEU A 89 3.35 -4.65 -10.39
N CYS A 90 3.80 -4.40 -11.62
CA CYS A 90 3.64 -5.32 -12.75
C CYS A 90 4.49 -6.59 -12.64
N ASN A 91 5.60 -6.55 -11.90
CA ASN A 91 6.60 -7.62 -11.75
C ASN A 91 6.90 -8.34 -13.07
N ALA A 92 7.72 -7.71 -13.92
CA ALA A 92 8.09 -8.22 -15.24
C ALA A 92 6.87 -8.50 -16.14
N ASN A 93 5.95 -7.53 -16.24
CA ASN A 93 4.77 -7.56 -17.11
C ASN A 93 3.77 -8.69 -16.85
N LYS A 94 3.76 -9.28 -15.64
CA LYS A 94 2.77 -10.31 -15.28
C LYS A 94 1.37 -9.74 -15.07
N PHE A 95 1.29 -8.49 -14.62
CA PHE A 95 0.04 -7.80 -14.32
C PHE A 95 0.16 -6.33 -14.70
N ASP A 96 -0.98 -5.67 -14.91
CA ASP A 96 -0.99 -4.21 -15.01
C ASP A 96 -0.71 -3.59 -13.63
N PRO A 97 0.15 -2.56 -13.56
CA PRO A 97 0.41 -1.84 -12.33
C PRO A 97 -0.86 -1.10 -11.90
N LEU A 98 -1.14 -1.14 -10.60
CA LEU A 98 -2.33 -0.53 -10.01
C LEU A 98 -1.88 0.45 -8.94
N LYS A 99 -2.27 1.72 -9.06
CA LYS A 99 -2.13 2.75 -8.05
C LYS A 99 -3.49 3.00 -7.41
N ILE A 100 -3.50 3.02 -6.10
CA ILE A 100 -4.69 3.16 -5.29
C ILE A 100 -4.49 4.40 -4.38
N PRO A 101 -5.05 5.57 -4.73
CA PRO A 101 -4.83 6.81 -3.98
C PRO A 101 -5.43 6.73 -2.57
N ALA A 102 -5.11 7.68 -1.69
CA ALA A 102 -5.84 7.81 -0.43
C ALA A 102 -7.35 8.10 -0.70
N ASN A 103 -8.22 7.57 0.16
CA ASN A 103 -9.66 7.81 0.07
C ASN A 103 -10.02 9.27 0.44
N ALA A 104 -11.29 9.65 0.23
CA ALA A 104 -11.78 10.99 0.56
C ALA A 104 -11.64 11.34 2.06
N ASN A 105 -11.60 10.33 2.93
CA ASN A 105 -11.42 10.51 4.37
C ASN A 105 -9.94 10.64 4.76
N LEU A 106 -9.35 11.78 4.41
CA LEU A 106 -7.95 12.12 4.60
C LEU A 106 -7.47 12.06 6.07
N GLY A 107 -8.39 11.98 7.04
CA GLY A 107 -8.08 11.81 8.46
C GLY A 107 -7.37 10.49 8.79
N TYR A 108 -7.42 9.50 7.88
CA TYR A 108 -7.01 8.13 8.15
C TYR A 108 -6.02 7.58 7.11
N CYS A 109 -5.17 8.41 6.51
CA CYS A 109 -4.24 7.94 5.46
C CYS A 109 -3.16 6.98 5.99
N LEU A 110 -2.58 7.26 7.16
CA LEU A 110 -1.55 6.46 7.81
C LEU A 110 -1.84 6.34 9.30
N TYR A 111 -1.43 5.24 9.94
CA TYR A 111 -1.40 5.14 11.40
C TYR A 111 0.04 4.98 11.89
N ASP A 112 0.56 6.01 12.54
CA ASP A 112 1.96 6.09 12.94
C ASP A 112 2.11 5.67 14.40
N SER A 113 2.54 4.43 14.64
CA SER A 113 2.64 3.83 15.97
C SER A 113 4.06 3.36 16.28
N GLN A 114 4.46 3.45 17.54
CA GLN A 114 5.78 2.97 17.99
C GLN A 114 5.88 1.45 18.02
N ASP A 115 4.74 0.75 18.11
CA ASP A 115 4.68 -0.69 18.34
C ASP A 115 4.38 -1.47 17.06
N ARG A 116 4.22 -0.77 15.93
CA ARG A 116 3.83 -1.36 14.64
C ARG A 116 4.86 -1.05 13.55
N GLY A 117 4.80 -1.82 12.48
CA GLY A 117 5.43 -1.45 11.21
C GLY A 117 4.61 -0.36 10.48
N PRO A 118 4.81 -0.20 9.16
CA PRO A 118 4.06 0.78 8.38
C PRO A 118 2.57 0.38 8.32
N VAL A 119 1.68 1.34 8.57
CA VAL A 119 0.22 1.15 8.50
C VAL A 119 -0.40 2.22 7.61
N PHE A 120 -1.19 1.78 6.63
CA PHE A 120 -1.88 2.60 5.64
C PHE A 120 -3.40 2.45 5.81
N GLY A 121 -4.16 3.54 5.68
CA GLY A 121 -5.61 3.55 5.87
C GLY A 121 -6.04 3.61 7.35
N GLY A 122 -7.35 3.68 7.59
CA GLY A 122 -7.95 3.53 8.91
C GLY A 122 -9.34 2.89 8.86
N GLY A 123 -9.76 2.34 10.00
CA GLY A 123 -10.97 1.54 10.14
C GLY A 123 -10.83 0.52 11.28
N HIS A 124 -11.89 0.35 12.06
CA HIS A 124 -11.92 -0.45 13.30
C HIS A 124 -12.32 -1.92 13.10
N ASP A 125 -12.37 -2.46 11.88
CA ASP A 125 -12.92 -3.80 11.65
C ASP A 125 -11.92 -4.96 11.68
N PHE A 126 -10.61 -4.71 11.85
CA PHE A 126 -9.66 -5.81 12.05
C PHE A 126 -8.57 -5.47 13.06
N GLN A 127 -8.93 -5.56 14.35
CA GLN A 127 -7.97 -6.10 15.31
C GLN A 127 -7.73 -7.56 14.94
N THR A 128 -6.61 -7.87 14.30
CA THR A 128 -6.05 -9.21 14.42
C THR A 128 -4.72 -9.10 15.12
N SER A 129 -4.79 -9.45 16.41
CA SER A 129 -3.70 -10.06 17.16
C SER A 129 -2.86 -10.97 16.25
N LEU A 130 -1.55 -10.84 16.34
CA LEU A 130 -0.56 -11.62 15.62
C LEU A 130 -0.83 -13.13 15.81
N ASP A 131 -0.96 -13.86 14.70
CA ASP A 131 -0.70 -15.29 14.65
C ASP A 131 0.49 -15.56 13.72
N ASN A 132 1.45 -16.33 14.21
CA ASN A 132 2.84 -16.37 13.76
C ASN A 132 3.11 -17.34 12.60
N GLN A 133 2.08 -17.75 11.84
CA GLN A 133 2.25 -18.81 10.82
C GLN A 133 1.73 -18.49 9.42
N ILE A 134 1.22 -17.29 9.17
CA ILE A 134 0.96 -16.80 7.82
C ILE A 134 1.51 -15.38 7.73
N ASP A 135 2.10 -15.01 6.59
CA ASP A 135 2.76 -13.73 6.36
C ASP A 135 1.74 -12.59 6.54
N ILE A 136 1.58 -12.14 7.79
CA ILE A 136 0.52 -11.26 8.27
C ILE A 136 0.55 -9.92 7.56
N LEU A 137 1.71 -9.51 7.06
CA LEU A 137 1.91 -8.32 6.24
C LEU A 137 1.38 -8.51 4.82
N ALA A 138 1.53 -9.70 4.26
CA ALA A 138 0.96 -10.01 2.95
C ALA A 138 -0.56 -10.11 3.03
N LEU A 139 -1.12 -10.77 4.05
CA LEU A 139 -2.57 -10.90 4.22
C LEU A 139 -3.23 -9.60 4.64
N SER A 140 -2.61 -8.80 5.51
CA SER A 140 -3.12 -7.47 5.87
C SER A 140 -3.03 -6.51 4.71
N ALA A 141 -1.94 -6.50 3.93
CA ALA A 141 -1.87 -5.69 2.72
C ALA A 141 -2.85 -6.18 1.65
N LEU A 142 -3.05 -7.49 1.46
CA LEU A 142 -4.05 -8.01 0.53
C LEU A 142 -5.47 -7.65 0.98
N ALA A 143 -5.76 -7.77 2.29
CA ALA A 143 -7.05 -7.39 2.87
C ALA A 143 -7.27 -5.88 2.82
N GLN A 144 -6.24 -5.06 3.00
CA GLN A 144 -6.30 -3.61 2.83
C GLN A 144 -6.50 -3.22 1.37
N ILE A 145 -5.84 -3.92 0.43
CA ILE A 145 -6.06 -3.72 -1.01
C ILE A 145 -7.46 -4.16 -1.41
N LEU A 146 -7.98 -5.27 -0.87
CA LEU A 146 -9.32 -5.76 -1.18
C LEU A 146 -10.41 -4.89 -0.56
N GLY A 147 -10.29 -4.50 0.71
CA GLY A 147 -11.25 -3.59 1.36
C GLY A 147 -11.22 -2.19 0.75
N PHE A 148 -10.05 -1.67 0.40
CA PHE A 148 -9.96 -0.40 -0.33
C PHE A 148 -10.50 -0.52 -1.75
N ALA A 149 -10.24 -1.63 -2.45
CA ALA A 149 -10.81 -1.86 -3.76
C ALA A 149 -12.34 -1.97 -3.68
N ASP A 150 -12.89 -2.54 -2.60
CA ASP A 150 -14.34 -2.60 -2.35
C ASP A 150 -14.90 -1.18 -2.18
N ASP A 151 -14.33 -0.37 -1.28
CA ASP A 151 -14.76 1.02 -1.06
C ASP A 151 -14.61 1.89 -2.32
N TYR A 152 -13.48 1.76 -3.03
CA TYR A 152 -13.22 2.47 -4.28
C TYR A 152 -14.19 2.03 -5.38
N LEU A 153 -14.45 0.72 -5.50
CA LEU A 153 -15.39 0.18 -6.46
C LEU A 153 -16.81 0.60 -6.10
N ASP A 154 -17.22 0.62 -4.84
CA ASP A 154 -18.56 1.08 -4.42
C ASP A 154 -18.78 2.56 -4.74
N GLU A 155 -17.81 3.43 -4.43
CA GLU A 155 -17.85 4.85 -4.80
C GLU A 155 -17.88 5.05 -6.33
N HIS A 156 -17.20 4.19 -7.09
CA HIS A 156 -17.15 4.27 -8.56
C HIS A 156 -18.25 3.45 -9.25
N TYR A 157 -18.94 2.53 -8.56
CA TYR A 157 -20.05 1.74 -9.09
C TYR A 157 -21.26 2.62 -9.28
N GLU A 158 -21.55 3.51 -8.32
CA GLU A 158 -22.59 4.54 -8.41
C GLU A 158 -22.33 5.50 -9.58
N ALA A 159 -21.06 5.88 -9.80
CA ALA A 159 -20.64 6.72 -10.93
C ALA A 159 -20.72 5.99 -12.29
N LEU A 160 -20.33 4.70 -12.35
CA LEU A 160 -20.44 3.87 -13.55
C LEU A 160 -21.89 3.49 -13.88
N ALA A 161 -22.76 3.38 -12.86
CA ALA A 161 -24.18 3.10 -13.02
C ALA A 161 -24.95 4.30 -13.58
N THR A 162 -24.49 5.53 -13.36
CA THR A 162 -25.16 6.74 -13.85
C THR A 162 -24.83 7.09 -15.31
N GLU A 163 -23.67 6.72 -15.83
CA GLU A 163 -23.26 7.09 -17.20
C GLU A 163 -23.69 6.10 -18.31
N ASN A 164 -24.17 4.88 -17.98
CA ASN A 164 -24.46 3.83 -18.99
C ASN A 164 -25.92 3.31 -19.02
N LEU A 165 -26.88 4.02 -18.42
CA LEU A 165 -28.29 3.61 -18.44
C LEU A 165 -29.07 4.27 -19.60
N GLU A 166 -29.06 3.66 -20.79
CA GLU A 166 -30.09 3.92 -21.80
C GLU A 166 -31.37 3.13 -21.47
N LYS A 167 -32.42 3.83 -21.01
CA LYS A 167 -33.76 3.25 -20.85
C LYS A 167 -34.52 3.30 -22.18
N LEU A 168 -34.66 2.17 -22.86
CA LEU A 168 -35.53 2.04 -24.03
C LEU A 168 -36.93 1.63 -23.61
N ASN A 169 -37.94 2.36 -24.08
CA ASN A 169 -39.35 2.05 -23.86
C ASN A 169 -39.84 1.07 -24.94
N VAL A 170 -40.56 0.02 -24.53
CA VAL A 170 -41.37 -0.79 -25.46
C VAL A 170 -42.69 -0.05 -25.69
N LYS A 171 -43.02 0.24 -26.95
CA LYS A 171 -44.35 0.72 -27.35
C LYS A 171 -45.17 -0.47 -27.82
N GLU A 172 -46.35 -0.66 -27.23
CA GLU A 172 -47.46 -1.36 -27.91
C GLU A 172 -48.13 -0.42 -28.91
#